data_AF-A0A7X9L954-F1
#
_entry.id   AF-A0A7X9L954-F1
#
_cell.length_a   1.000
_cell.length_b   1.000
_cell.length_c   1.000
_cell.angle_alpha   90.00
_cell.angle_beta   90.00
_cell.angle_gamma   90.00
#
_symmetry.space_group_name_H-M   'P 1'
#
loop_
_entity.id
_entity.type
_entity.pdbx_description
1 polymer ?
#
loop_
_entity_poly.entity_id
_entity_poly.type
_entity_poly.pdbx_seq_one_letter_code
_entity_poly.pdbx_strand_id
1 'polypeptide(L)'
;MRIDLESLDAFDAHLAAGASLAGVFVQSIDLTGRSAALRATPVTGAIFLGCRLRPADASQLARRGALVFPRLPDLPFDPYRPELYTPDELYRGLEDGYPATTDAAIFAWQSANLRPGGLAADLAAALHDHAVTEALQESLAGIDVTRVVGIMGGHAQRRGSAPYRASAELAHRLADAGHVVLSGGGPGAMEAANLGAALDGSDADLRA
;
A
#
# COMPACT_ATOMS: atom_id res chain seq x y z
N MET A 1 18.17 5.78 -16.20
CA MET A 1 17.72 4.82 -15.17
C MET A 1 17.13 5.65 -14.06
N ARG A 2 15.84 5.49 -13.79
CA ARG A 2 15.16 6.18 -12.70
C ARG A 2 15.53 5.44 -11.40
N ILE A 3 15.83 6.17 -10.34
CA ILE A 3 16.14 5.62 -9.02
C ILE A 3 15.04 6.09 -8.10
N ASP A 4 14.32 5.15 -7.50
CA ASP A 4 13.27 5.39 -6.52
C ASP A 4 13.81 4.91 -5.15
N LEU A 5 13.75 5.78 -4.15
CA LEU A 5 14.21 5.54 -2.79
C LEU A 5 13.02 5.61 -1.85
N GLU A 6 12.67 4.47 -1.25
CA GLU A 6 11.41 4.28 -0.51
C GLU A 6 11.64 3.90 0.96
N SER A 7 12.89 3.66 1.34
CA SER A 7 13.29 3.43 2.73
C SER A 7 14.45 4.34 3.15
N LEU A 8 14.52 4.63 4.44
CA LEU A 8 15.61 5.44 4.99
C LEU A 8 16.96 4.74 4.80
N ASP A 9 17.00 3.41 4.92
CA ASP A 9 18.21 2.62 4.72
C ASP A 9 18.71 2.68 3.27
N ALA A 10 17.80 2.56 2.29
CA ALA A 10 18.15 2.72 0.87
C ALA A 10 18.67 4.14 0.58
N PHE A 11 18.04 5.16 1.17
CA PHE A 11 18.49 6.54 1.06
C PHE A 11 19.90 6.74 1.64
N ASP A 12 20.14 6.25 2.85
CA ASP A 12 21.43 6.38 3.52
C ASP A 12 22.52 5.60 2.79
N ALA A 13 22.22 4.38 2.30
CA ALA A 13 23.14 3.58 1.50
C ALA A 13 23.50 4.25 0.16
N HIS A 14 22.51 4.84 -0.52
CA HIS A 14 22.70 5.60 -1.76
C HIS A 14 23.67 6.76 -1.56
N LEU A 15 23.50 7.52 -0.47
CA LEU A 15 24.40 8.63 -0.15
C LEU A 15 25.78 8.16 0.33
N ALA A 16 25.86 7.06 1.07
CA ALA A 16 27.13 6.49 1.51
C ALA A 16 27.99 6.01 0.33
N ALA A 17 27.36 5.58 -0.77
CA ALA A 17 28.03 5.26 -2.03
C ALA A 17 28.57 6.50 -2.79
N GLY A 18 28.36 7.72 -2.26
CA GLY A 18 28.75 8.97 -2.90
C GLY A 18 27.84 9.38 -4.06
N ALA A 19 26.66 8.77 -4.18
CA ALA A 19 25.75 9.06 -5.27
C ALA A 19 25.00 10.39 -5.08
N SER A 20 24.66 11.02 -6.21
CA SER A 20 23.86 12.24 -6.24
C SER A 20 22.37 11.94 -6.07
N LEU A 21 21.59 12.92 -5.61
CA LEU A 21 20.13 12.87 -5.62
C LEU A 21 19.53 13.53 -6.87
N ALA A 22 20.35 14.02 -7.80
CA ALA A 22 19.86 14.62 -9.04
C ALA A 22 19.04 13.60 -9.86
N GLY A 23 17.78 13.94 -10.15
CA GLY A 23 16.85 13.06 -10.87
C GLY A 23 16.35 11.84 -10.08
N VAL A 24 16.63 11.78 -8.77
CA VAL A 24 16.20 10.68 -7.89
C VAL A 24 14.82 10.98 -7.30
N PHE A 25 14.00 9.95 -7.20
CA PHE A 25 12.71 9.99 -6.52
C PHE A 25 12.88 9.47 -5.10
N VAL A 26 12.32 10.20 -4.14
CA VAL A 26 12.39 9.86 -2.72
C VAL A 26 10.96 9.91 -2.18
N GLN A 27 10.47 8.79 -1.67
CA GLN A 27 9.04 8.61 -1.41
C GLN A 27 8.79 8.16 0.03
N SER A 28 7.89 8.87 0.72
CA SER A 28 7.41 8.59 2.07
C SER A 28 8.47 8.31 3.16
N ILE A 29 9.68 8.85 3.00
CA ILE A 29 10.76 8.70 4.00
C ILE A 29 10.75 9.84 5.02
N ASP A 30 11.05 9.52 6.28
CA ASP A 30 11.40 10.53 7.28
C ASP A 30 12.84 11.01 7.16
N LEU A 31 13.00 12.23 6.66
CA LEU A 31 14.29 12.87 6.42
C LEU A 31 14.59 14.00 7.41
N THR A 32 13.80 14.13 8.49
CA THR A 32 14.01 15.16 9.51
C THR A 32 15.36 15.07 10.22
N GLY A 33 15.99 13.89 10.20
CA GLY A 33 17.34 13.64 10.71
C GLY A 33 18.46 13.76 9.67
N ARG A 34 18.18 14.18 8.43
CA ARG A 34 19.14 14.14 7.31
C ARG A 34 19.45 15.51 6.69
N SER A 35 19.16 16.60 7.40
CA SER A 35 19.36 17.98 6.92
C SER A 35 20.79 18.27 6.41
N ALA A 36 21.83 17.74 7.06
CA ALA A 36 23.21 17.95 6.64
C ALA A 36 23.50 17.25 5.30
N ALA A 37 23.04 16.01 5.15
CA ALA A 37 23.18 15.23 3.93
C ALA A 37 22.42 15.87 2.75
N LEU A 38 21.16 16.25 2.98
CA LEU A 38 20.33 16.95 1.98
C LEU A 38 20.99 18.25 1.49
N ARG A 39 21.67 18.99 2.39
CA ARG A 39 22.41 20.20 2.03
C ARG A 39 23.64 19.94 1.16
N ALA A 40 24.36 18.86 1.45
CA ALA A 40 25.63 18.55 0.79
C ALA A 40 25.46 17.92 -0.60
N THR A 41 24.35 17.21 -0.85
CA THR A 41 24.16 16.43 -2.08
C THR A 41 23.45 17.24 -3.18
N PRO A 42 23.84 17.13 -4.47
CA PRO A 42 23.08 17.74 -5.56
C PRO A 42 21.67 17.12 -5.68
N VAL A 43 20.64 17.95 -5.90
CA VAL A 43 19.21 17.57 -5.86
C VAL A 43 18.42 18.08 -7.07
N THR A 44 19.09 18.57 -8.11
CA THR A 44 18.41 19.13 -9.27
C THR A 44 17.59 18.06 -9.99
N GLY A 45 16.31 18.33 -10.21
CA GLY A 45 15.37 17.36 -10.78
C GLY A 45 14.98 16.22 -9.83
N ALA A 46 15.42 16.24 -8.56
CA ALA A 46 14.95 15.28 -7.57
C ALA A 46 13.47 15.50 -7.26
N ILE A 47 12.74 14.43 -6.96
CA ILE A 47 11.33 14.49 -6.60
C ILE A 47 11.15 13.87 -5.21
N PHE A 48 10.65 14.66 -4.25
CA PHE A 48 10.33 14.20 -2.90
C PHE A 48 8.82 14.10 -2.76
N LEU A 49 8.28 12.89 -2.67
CA LEU A 49 6.86 12.59 -2.54
C LEU A 49 6.53 12.22 -1.11
N GLY A 50 5.69 13.01 -0.42
CA GLY A 50 5.21 12.66 0.93
C GLY A 50 6.29 12.57 2.02
N CYS A 51 7.53 12.97 1.76
CA CYS A 51 8.62 12.84 2.72
C CYS A 51 8.41 13.76 3.95
N ARG A 52 8.80 13.28 5.14
CA ARG A 52 8.82 14.14 6.34
C ARG A 52 10.12 14.95 6.35
N LEU A 53 9.99 16.25 6.09
CA LEU A 53 11.10 17.20 5.99
C LEU A 53 10.93 18.33 7.01
N ARG A 54 12.05 18.90 7.48
CA ARG A 54 11.99 20.18 8.18
C ARG A 54 11.59 21.27 7.18
N PRO A 55 10.79 22.29 7.56
CA PRO A 55 10.35 23.34 6.64
C PRO A 55 11.51 24.05 5.91
N ALA A 56 12.62 24.27 6.63
CA ALA A 56 13.82 24.86 6.06
C ALA A 56 14.47 23.97 4.99
N ASP A 57 14.50 22.64 5.20
CA ASP A 57 15.07 21.69 4.26
C ASP A 57 14.19 21.59 3.00
N ALA A 58 12.86 21.47 3.15
CA ALA A 58 11.92 21.47 2.03
C ALA A 58 12.06 22.72 1.15
N SER A 59 12.14 23.91 1.78
CA SER A 59 12.34 25.19 1.09
C SER A 59 13.71 25.29 0.41
N GLN A 60 14.74 24.66 0.97
CA GLN A 60 16.08 24.64 0.38
C GLN A 60 16.17 23.68 -0.81
N LEU A 61 15.54 22.50 -0.70
CA LEU A 61 15.43 21.52 -1.79
C LEU A 61 14.74 22.14 -3.01
N ALA A 62 13.58 22.77 -2.80
CA ALA A 62 12.84 23.44 -3.86
C ALA A 62 13.67 24.51 -4.58
N ARG A 63 14.37 25.37 -3.81
CA ARG A 63 15.26 26.41 -4.37
C ARG A 63 16.44 25.86 -5.18
N ARG A 64 16.82 24.59 -4.96
CA ARG A 64 17.94 23.92 -5.64
C ARG A 64 17.48 23.04 -6.82
N GLY A 65 16.21 23.18 -7.21
CA GLY A 65 15.63 22.54 -8.38
C GLY A 65 15.01 21.17 -8.13
N ALA A 66 14.75 20.79 -6.88
CA ALA A 66 13.93 19.63 -6.57
C ALA A 66 12.44 20.00 -6.57
N LEU A 67 11.56 19.04 -6.85
CA LEU A 67 10.13 19.16 -6.58
C LEU A 67 9.84 18.49 -5.24
N VAL A 68 9.11 19.20 -4.38
CA VAL A 68 8.74 18.70 -3.04
C VAL A 68 7.23 18.71 -2.93
N PHE A 69 6.64 17.52 -2.91
CA PHE A 69 5.22 17.32 -2.69
C PHE A 69 4.98 17.12 -1.19
N PRO A 70 4.05 17.90 -0.59
CA PRO A 70 3.80 17.82 0.84
C PRO A 70 3.07 16.52 1.19
N ARG A 71 3.08 16.17 2.46
CA ARG A 71 2.10 15.21 3.00
C ARG A 71 0.73 15.88 3.04
N LEU A 72 -0.28 15.13 2.64
CA LEU A 72 -1.67 15.58 2.78
C LEU A 72 -2.07 15.48 4.26
N PRO A 73 -2.60 16.55 4.86
CA PRO A 73 -3.00 16.55 6.27
C PRO A 73 -4.28 15.73 6.47
N ASP A 74 -4.51 15.31 7.72
CA ASP A 74 -5.78 14.73 8.20
C ASP A 74 -6.25 13.47 7.48
N LEU A 75 -5.33 12.69 6.91
CA LEU A 75 -5.60 11.37 6.33
C LEU A 75 -5.31 10.25 7.35
N PRO A 76 -6.17 9.22 7.47
CA PRO A 76 -5.89 8.05 8.29
C PRO A 76 -4.97 7.03 7.58
N PHE A 77 -4.47 7.36 6.40
CA PHE A 77 -3.55 6.55 5.61
C PHE A 77 -2.47 7.42 4.99
N ASP A 78 -1.38 6.79 4.57
CA ASP A 78 -0.36 7.42 3.75
C ASP A 78 -0.69 7.22 2.24
N PRO A 79 -1.01 8.29 1.49
CA PRO A 79 -1.31 8.19 0.07
C PRO A 79 -0.06 7.98 -0.79
N TYR A 80 1.15 8.03 -0.21
CA TYR A 80 2.43 7.84 -0.89
C TYR A 80 3.13 6.54 -0.46
N ARG A 81 2.43 5.60 0.18
CA ARG A 81 3.04 4.40 0.76
C ARG A 81 3.70 3.50 -0.30
N PRO A 82 4.94 3.00 -0.08
CA PRO A 82 5.63 2.19 -1.08
C PRO A 82 5.27 0.70 -1.04
N GLU A 83 4.94 0.16 0.13
CA GLU A 83 4.66 -1.28 0.32
C GLU A 83 3.16 -1.55 0.32
N LEU A 84 2.70 -2.81 0.28
CA LEU A 84 1.30 -3.19 0.52
C LEU A 84 0.96 -3.18 2.02
N TYR A 85 -0.33 -3.08 2.37
CA TYR A 85 -0.73 -3.16 3.77
C TYR A 85 -0.51 -4.57 4.31
N THR A 86 -0.02 -4.67 5.54
CA THR A 86 0.01 -5.96 6.24
C THR A 86 -1.28 -6.17 7.05
N PRO A 87 -1.68 -7.42 7.32
CA PRO A 87 -2.81 -7.69 8.21
C PRO A 87 -2.63 -7.04 9.59
N ASP A 88 -1.43 -7.10 10.16
CA ASP A 88 -1.11 -6.51 11.46
C ASP A 88 -1.25 -4.98 11.46
N GLU A 89 -0.97 -4.32 10.34
CA GLU A 89 -1.18 -2.88 10.18
C GLU A 89 -2.67 -2.54 10.10
N LEU A 90 -3.42 -3.23 9.24
CA LEU A 90 -4.85 -2.96 9.01
C LEU A 90 -5.67 -3.20 10.27
N TYR A 91 -5.39 -4.28 10.99
CA TYR A 91 -6.12 -4.70 12.18
C TYR A 91 -5.48 -4.26 13.50
N ARG A 92 -4.51 -3.32 13.47
CA ARG A 92 -3.98 -2.72 14.70
C ARG A 92 -5.12 -2.09 15.52
N GLY A 93 -5.23 -2.44 16.80
CA GLY A 93 -6.30 -1.97 17.69
C GLY A 93 -7.56 -2.84 17.68
N LEU A 94 -7.52 -4.01 17.05
CA LEU A 94 -8.67 -4.94 16.99
C LEU A 94 -9.13 -5.41 18.38
N GLU A 95 -8.27 -5.40 19.38
CA GLU A 95 -8.59 -5.68 20.79
C GLU A 95 -9.69 -4.76 21.36
N ASP A 96 -9.80 -3.54 20.84
CA ASP A 96 -10.82 -2.56 21.21
C ASP A 96 -12.06 -2.63 20.27
N GLY A 97 -12.07 -3.61 19.37
CA GLY A 97 -13.11 -3.84 18.38
C GLY A 97 -12.76 -3.29 16.99
N TYR A 98 -13.42 -3.83 15.96
CA TYR A 98 -13.18 -3.45 14.57
C TYR A 98 -13.21 -1.93 14.30
N PRO A 99 -14.14 -1.12 14.87
CA PRO A 99 -14.14 0.33 14.63
C PRO A 99 -12.87 1.08 15.06
N ALA A 100 -12.04 0.49 15.94
CA ALA A 100 -10.77 1.07 16.36
C ALA A 100 -9.61 0.78 15.40
N THR A 101 -9.84 -0.10 14.40
CA THR A 101 -8.80 -0.54 13.47
C THR A 101 -8.45 0.51 12.41
N THR A 102 -7.26 0.38 11.84
CA THR A 102 -6.81 1.24 10.73
C THR A 102 -7.70 1.05 9.50
N ASP A 103 -8.08 -0.20 9.19
CA ASP A 103 -9.01 -0.51 8.11
C ASP A 103 -10.36 0.20 8.28
N ALA A 104 -10.97 0.12 9.46
CA ALA A 104 -12.22 0.80 9.75
C ALA A 104 -12.11 2.33 9.68
N ALA A 105 -10.99 2.90 10.12
CA ALA A 105 -10.73 4.34 10.03
C ALA A 105 -10.61 4.81 8.57
N ILE A 106 -9.90 4.07 7.73
CA ILE A 106 -9.77 4.35 6.29
C ILE A 106 -11.14 4.22 5.61
N PHE A 107 -11.89 3.15 5.90
CA PHE A 107 -13.23 2.95 5.35
C PHE A 107 -14.20 4.07 5.77
N ALA A 108 -14.17 4.49 7.04
CA ALA A 108 -15.00 5.59 7.53
C ALA A 108 -14.64 6.91 6.85
N TRP A 109 -13.35 7.21 6.67
CA TRP A 109 -12.89 8.37 5.93
C TRP A 109 -13.36 8.33 4.48
N GLN A 110 -13.20 7.20 3.79
CA GLN A 110 -13.59 7.03 2.40
C GLN A 110 -15.11 7.22 2.24
N SER A 111 -15.88 6.57 3.12
CA SER A 111 -17.34 6.66 3.18
C SER A 111 -17.83 8.06 3.48
N ALA A 112 -17.08 8.88 4.23
CA ALA A 112 -17.45 10.26 4.55
C ALA A 112 -17.03 11.28 3.48
N ASN A 113 -15.86 11.10 2.88
CA ASN A 113 -15.18 12.16 2.10
C ASN A 113 -15.25 11.96 0.58
N LEU A 114 -15.33 10.72 0.06
CA LEU A 114 -15.47 10.52 -1.39
C LEU A 114 -16.88 10.88 -1.84
N ARG A 115 -17.00 12.04 -2.48
CA ARG A 115 -18.23 12.63 -3.02
C ARG A 115 -17.91 13.30 -4.35
N PRO A 116 -18.84 13.33 -5.31
CA PRO A 116 -18.61 14.02 -6.58
C PRO A 116 -18.16 15.47 -6.37
N GLY A 117 -16.99 15.84 -6.92
CA GLY A 117 -16.43 17.20 -6.86
C GLY A 117 -15.52 17.49 -5.66
N GLY A 118 -15.17 16.48 -4.86
CA GLY A 118 -14.29 16.60 -3.70
C GLY A 118 -12.80 16.55 -4.05
N LEU A 119 -12.26 17.58 -4.71
CA LEU A 119 -10.88 17.59 -5.24
C LEU A 119 -9.81 17.03 -4.28
N ALA A 120 -9.83 17.44 -3.00
CA ALA A 120 -8.82 17.00 -2.05
C ALA A 120 -8.91 15.50 -1.72
N ALA A 121 -10.14 14.99 -1.52
CA ALA A 121 -10.36 13.58 -1.23
C ALA A 121 -10.13 12.71 -2.48
N ASP A 122 -10.55 13.20 -3.65
CA ASP A 122 -10.32 12.55 -4.94
C ASP A 122 -8.82 12.44 -5.24
N LEU A 123 -8.05 13.51 -4.99
CA LEU A 123 -6.59 13.49 -5.15
C LEU A 123 -5.93 12.52 -4.15
N ALA A 124 -6.35 12.54 -2.88
CA ALA A 124 -5.81 11.63 -1.88
C ALA A 124 -6.06 10.15 -2.22
N ALA A 125 -7.27 9.82 -2.68
CA ALA A 125 -7.62 8.49 -3.13
C ALA A 125 -6.85 8.10 -4.40
N ALA A 126 -6.75 8.98 -5.40
CA ALA A 126 -6.01 8.70 -6.62
C ALA A 126 -4.51 8.44 -6.37
N LEU A 127 -3.90 9.20 -5.45
CA LEU A 127 -2.51 8.97 -5.04
C LEU A 127 -2.36 7.61 -4.33
N HIS A 128 -3.26 7.31 -3.40
CA HIS A 128 -3.27 6.04 -2.67
C HIS A 128 -3.49 4.84 -3.60
N ASP A 129 -4.46 4.91 -4.51
CA ASP A 129 -4.74 3.86 -5.49
C ASP A 129 -3.54 3.61 -6.40
N HIS A 130 -2.85 4.68 -6.83
CA HIS A 130 -1.61 4.54 -7.59
C HIS A 130 -0.52 3.84 -6.77
N ALA A 131 -0.31 4.28 -5.53
CA ALA A 131 0.68 3.69 -4.64
C ALA A 131 0.42 2.20 -4.36
N VAL A 132 -0.85 1.82 -4.08
CA VAL A 132 -1.26 0.42 -3.90
C VAL A 132 -1.09 -0.38 -5.18
N THR A 133 -1.36 0.22 -6.34
CA THR A 133 -1.16 -0.45 -7.64
C THR A 133 0.30 -0.77 -7.89
N GLU A 134 1.21 0.18 -7.68
CA GLU A 134 2.66 -0.05 -7.86
C GLU A 134 3.16 -1.12 -6.88
N ALA A 135 2.81 -0.99 -5.59
CA ALA A 135 3.18 -1.96 -4.56
C ALA A 135 2.66 -3.39 -4.89
N LEU A 136 1.45 -3.49 -5.46
CA LEU A 136 0.91 -4.77 -5.92
C LEU A 136 1.73 -5.33 -7.09
N GLN A 137 2.08 -4.52 -8.09
CA GLN A 137 2.92 -4.95 -9.21
C GLN A 137 4.28 -5.45 -8.73
N GLU A 138 4.89 -4.75 -7.78
CA GLU A 138 6.16 -5.16 -7.17
C GLU A 138 6.04 -6.47 -6.39
N SER A 139 4.96 -6.65 -5.61
CA SER A 139 4.72 -7.91 -4.90
C SER A 139 4.52 -9.11 -5.83
N LEU A 140 4.06 -8.86 -7.06
CA LEU A 140 3.87 -9.85 -8.11
C LEU A 140 5.08 -9.97 -9.04
N ALA A 141 6.15 -9.21 -8.82
CA ALA A 141 7.33 -9.25 -9.67
C ALA A 141 7.94 -10.66 -9.70
N GLY A 142 8.13 -11.19 -10.91
CA GLY A 142 8.63 -12.56 -11.12
C GLY A 142 7.54 -13.64 -11.13
N ILE A 143 6.28 -13.30 -10.87
CA ILE A 143 5.13 -14.20 -11.05
C ILE A 143 4.59 -14.03 -12.47
N ASP A 144 4.33 -15.14 -13.16
CA ASP A 144 3.63 -15.12 -14.44
C ASP A 144 2.20 -14.59 -14.22
N VAL A 145 1.86 -13.47 -14.86
CA VAL A 145 0.53 -12.84 -14.72
C VAL A 145 -0.63 -13.78 -15.09
N THR A 146 -0.39 -14.78 -15.95
CA THR A 146 -1.40 -15.80 -16.29
C THR A 146 -1.70 -16.76 -15.14
N ARG A 147 -0.85 -16.78 -14.11
CA ARG A 147 -1.04 -17.51 -12.85
C ARG A 147 -1.75 -16.69 -11.79
N VAL A 148 -2.00 -15.41 -12.02
CA VAL A 148 -2.71 -14.54 -11.07
C VAL A 148 -4.21 -14.56 -11.38
N VAL A 149 -5.03 -14.91 -10.39
CA VAL A 149 -6.48 -15.04 -10.55
C VAL A 149 -7.20 -14.15 -9.53
N GLY A 150 -7.98 -13.20 -10.03
CA GLY A 150 -8.86 -12.36 -9.22
C GLY A 150 -10.20 -13.05 -8.94
N ILE A 151 -10.54 -13.23 -7.67
CA ILE A 151 -11.86 -13.70 -7.22
C ILE A 151 -12.67 -12.51 -6.69
N MET A 152 -13.73 -12.20 -7.42
CA MET A 152 -14.67 -11.12 -7.08
C MET A 152 -15.97 -11.70 -6.52
N GLY A 153 -16.55 -11.05 -5.52
CA GLY A 153 -17.84 -11.50 -4.97
C GLY A 153 -18.40 -10.57 -3.91
N GLY A 154 -19.68 -10.75 -3.60
CA GLY A 154 -20.41 -9.88 -2.69
C GLY A 154 -20.02 -10.06 -1.22
N HIS A 155 -20.00 -8.94 -0.50
CA HIS A 155 -19.70 -8.87 0.94
C HIS A 155 -20.78 -9.51 1.84
N ALA A 156 -21.96 -9.82 1.29
CA ALA A 156 -23.12 -10.31 2.04
C ALA A 156 -23.16 -11.84 2.24
N GLN A 157 -22.23 -12.59 1.63
CA GLN A 157 -22.18 -14.03 1.82
C GLN A 157 -21.82 -14.37 3.27
N ARG A 158 -22.68 -15.14 3.95
CA ARG A 158 -22.41 -15.55 5.33
C ARG A 158 -21.40 -16.70 5.37
N ARG A 159 -20.48 -16.64 6.31
CA ARG A 159 -19.58 -17.76 6.66
C ARG A 159 -20.39 -19.04 6.90
N GLY A 160 -19.88 -20.17 6.41
CA GLY A 160 -20.55 -21.48 6.51
C GLY A 160 -21.75 -21.68 5.58
N SER A 161 -22.11 -20.69 4.75
CA SER A 161 -23.11 -20.89 3.70
C SER A 161 -22.52 -21.71 2.53
N ALA A 162 -23.40 -22.34 1.73
CA ALA A 162 -22.98 -23.03 0.50
C ALA A 162 -22.16 -22.13 -0.47
N PRO A 163 -22.56 -20.88 -0.79
CA PRO A 163 -21.77 -20.04 -1.68
C PRO A 163 -20.42 -19.60 -1.07
N TYR A 164 -20.37 -19.42 0.25
CA TYR A 164 -19.10 -19.15 0.93
C TYR A 164 -18.13 -20.32 0.79
N ARG A 165 -18.58 -21.54 1.10
CA ARG A 165 -17.75 -22.75 0.95
C ARG A 165 -17.30 -22.96 -0.48
N ALA A 166 -18.19 -22.76 -1.46
CA ALA A 166 -17.82 -22.87 -2.87
C ALA A 166 -16.70 -21.89 -3.27
N SER A 167 -16.73 -20.66 -2.74
CA SER A 167 -15.68 -19.66 -2.99
C SER A 167 -14.34 -20.06 -2.35
N ALA A 168 -14.37 -20.61 -1.14
CA ALA A 168 -13.18 -21.11 -0.47
C ALA A 168 -12.58 -22.35 -1.17
N GLU A 169 -13.41 -23.34 -1.52
CA GLU A 169 -12.98 -24.54 -2.26
C GLU A 169 -12.39 -24.17 -3.64
N LEU A 170 -12.98 -23.19 -4.33
CA LEU A 170 -12.43 -22.69 -5.59
C LEU A 170 -11.04 -22.08 -5.39
N ALA A 171 -10.89 -21.20 -4.40
CA ALA A 171 -9.62 -20.53 -4.13
C ALA A 171 -8.53 -21.52 -3.67
N HIS A 172 -8.89 -22.51 -2.86
CA HIS A 172 -7.98 -23.57 -2.43
C HIS A 172 -7.45 -24.37 -3.61
N ARG A 173 -8.34 -24.84 -4.50
CA ARG A 173 -7.93 -25.58 -5.71
C ARG A 173 -7.08 -24.75 -6.67
N LEU A 174 -7.30 -23.44 -6.74
CA LEU A 174 -6.45 -22.53 -7.52
C LEU A 174 -5.06 -22.42 -6.91
N ALA A 175 -4.97 -22.22 -5.59
CA ALA A 175 -3.70 -22.16 -4.87
C ALA A 175 -2.91 -23.48 -4.99
N ASP A 176 -3.57 -24.63 -4.80
CA ASP A 176 -2.99 -25.97 -4.99
C ASP A 176 -2.46 -26.20 -6.41
N ALA A 177 -3.10 -25.59 -7.42
CA ALA A 177 -2.65 -25.63 -8.81
C ALA A 177 -1.53 -24.62 -9.13
N GLY A 178 -1.01 -23.91 -8.11
CA GLY A 178 0.07 -22.94 -8.23
C GLY A 178 -0.36 -21.56 -8.74
N HIS A 179 -1.63 -21.20 -8.58
CA HIS A 179 -2.12 -19.85 -8.88
C HIS A 179 -2.05 -18.93 -7.66
N VAL A 180 -1.75 -17.66 -7.90
CA VAL A 180 -1.87 -16.61 -6.89
C VAL A 180 -3.31 -16.11 -6.91
N VAL A 181 -4.00 -16.21 -5.78
CA VAL A 181 -5.37 -15.71 -5.64
C VAL A 181 -5.35 -14.29 -5.11
N LEU A 182 -6.01 -13.38 -5.82
CA LEU A 182 -6.28 -12.02 -5.37
C LEU A 182 -7.78 -11.85 -5.11
N SER A 183 -8.14 -11.09 -4.08
CA SER A 183 -9.52 -10.72 -3.79
C SER A 183 -9.60 -9.25 -3.39
N GLY A 184 -10.82 -8.71 -3.27
CA GLY A 184 -11.01 -7.34 -2.77
C GLY A 184 -10.82 -7.19 -1.25
N GLY A 185 -10.40 -8.23 -0.53
CA GLY A 185 -10.02 -8.16 0.89
C GLY A 185 -11.17 -8.01 1.91
N GLY A 186 -12.41 -7.77 1.46
CA GLY A 186 -13.57 -7.59 2.33
C GLY A 186 -14.18 -8.90 2.87
N PRO A 187 -15.31 -8.83 3.59
CA PRO A 187 -15.98 -10.01 4.14
C PRO A 187 -16.68 -10.83 3.05
N GLY A 188 -17.22 -11.99 3.44
CA GLY A 188 -18.04 -12.83 2.58
C GLY A 188 -17.23 -13.57 1.53
N ALA A 189 -17.53 -13.38 0.24
CA ALA A 189 -16.87 -14.14 -0.83
C ALA A 189 -15.35 -13.86 -0.91
N MET A 190 -14.92 -12.64 -0.62
CA MET A 190 -13.52 -12.23 -0.63
C MET A 190 -12.75 -12.86 0.53
N GLU A 191 -13.33 -12.81 1.74
CA GLU A 191 -12.81 -13.53 2.91
C GLU A 191 -12.72 -15.05 2.63
N ALA A 192 -13.76 -15.65 2.03
CA ALA A 192 -13.75 -17.06 1.68
C ALA A 192 -12.61 -17.41 0.71
N ALA A 193 -12.37 -16.55 -0.29
CA ALA A 193 -11.27 -16.74 -1.23
C ALA A 193 -9.90 -16.69 -0.54
N ASN A 194 -9.67 -15.69 0.32
CA ASN A 194 -8.42 -15.58 1.08
C ASN A 194 -8.23 -16.78 2.03
N LEU A 195 -9.30 -17.20 2.72
CA LEU A 195 -9.27 -18.37 3.60
C LEU A 195 -8.91 -19.65 2.82
N GLY A 196 -9.57 -19.88 1.69
CA GLY A 196 -9.30 -21.07 0.87
C GLY A 196 -7.88 -21.10 0.33
N ALA A 197 -7.39 -19.96 -0.18
CA ALA A 197 -6.03 -19.87 -0.72
C ALA A 197 -4.93 -20.01 0.35
N ALA A 198 -5.20 -19.59 1.59
CA ALA A 198 -4.23 -19.66 2.69
C ALA A 198 -4.26 -20.98 3.47
N LEU A 199 -5.29 -21.81 3.28
CA LEU A 199 -5.41 -23.08 3.98
C LEU A 199 -4.37 -24.09 3.49
N ASP A 200 -3.51 -24.53 4.40
CA ASP A 200 -2.66 -25.71 4.23
C ASP A 200 -3.45 -26.94 4.71
N GLY A 201 -4.02 -27.70 3.78
CA GLY A 201 -4.98 -28.77 4.11
C GLY A 201 -5.80 -29.24 2.94
N SER A 202 -6.98 -29.81 3.20
CA SER A 202 -7.88 -30.34 2.18
C SER A 202 -9.22 -29.61 2.15
N ASP A 203 -9.99 -29.79 1.07
CA ASP A 203 -11.39 -29.34 0.96
C ASP A 203 -12.26 -29.77 2.16
N ALA A 204 -11.92 -30.87 2.85
CA ALA A 204 -12.65 -31.32 4.03
C ALA A 204 -12.47 -30.38 5.24
N ASP A 205 -11.30 -29.75 5.37
CA ASP A 205 -10.98 -28.83 6.46
C ASP A 205 -11.70 -27.49 6.30
N LEU A 206 -12.05 -27.11 5.06
CA LEU A 206 -12.93 -25.96 4.78
C LEU A 206 -14.40 -26.18 5.17
N ARG A 207 -14.78 -27.42 5.48
CA ARG A 207 -16.16 -27.80 5.85
C ARG A 207 -16.34 -28.01 7.35
N ALA A 208 -15.26 -28.12 8.10
CA ALA A 208 -15.24 -28.22 9.57
C ALA A 208 -15.60 -26.86 10.22
#